data_AF-A0AAV2CYM7-F1
#
_entry.id   AF-A0AAV2CYM7-F1
#
_cell.length_a   1.000
_cell.length_b   1.000
_cell.length_c   1.000
_cell.angle_alpha   90.00
_cell.angle_beta   90.00
_cell.angle_gamma   90.00
#
_symmetry.space_group_name_H-M   'P 1'
#
loop_
_entity.id
_entity.type
_entity.pdbx_description
1 polymer ?
#
loop_
_entity_poly.entity_id
_entity_poly.type
_entity_poly.pdbx_seq_one_letter_code
_entity_poly.pdbx_strand_id
1 'polypeptide(L)' 'MNQAPNPWHVSFSNARALQNTCLKTWGGRSENAKAAQDTLLVRAKANSLAQLGKYTGEGESEESKEGMFVKGYDY' A
#
# COMPACT_ATOMS: atom_id res chain seq x y z
N MET A 1 3.71 -11.14 -6.43
CA MET A 1 4.22 -10.79 -7.78
C MET A 1 5.74 -10.67 -7.81
N ASN A 2 6.39 -9.89 -6.94
CA ASN A 2 7.85 -9.72 -6.97
C ASN A 2 8.68 -10.60 -6.02
N GLN A 3 8.07 -11.61 -5.38
CA GLN A 3 8.79 -12.55 -4.50
C GLN A 3 9.62 -13.59 -5.29
N ALA A 4 9.49 -13.62 -6.61
CA ALA A 4 10.29 -14.41 -7.53
C ALA A 4 10.74 -13.53 -8.71
N PRO A 5 11.83 -13.88 -9.42
CA PRO A 5 12.29 -13.14 -10.58
C PRO A 5 11.21 -13.04 -11.66
N ASN A 6 11.07 -11.85 -12.24
CA ASN A 6 10.14 -11.58 -13.34
C ASN A 6 10.92 -11.21 -14.61
N PRO A 7 10.45 -11.60 -15.81
CA PRO A 7 11.07 -11.23 -17.08
C PRO A 7 10.97 -9.73 -17.41
N TRP A 8 10.13 -8.99 -16.68
CA TRP A 8 9.93 -7.55 -16.82
C TRP A 8 9.86 -6.89 -15.44
N HIS A 9 10.06 -5.58 -15.38
CA HIS A 9 9.93 -4.81 -14.13
C HIS A 9 8.44 -4.64 -13.76
N VAL A 10 7.99 -5.31 -12.70
CA VAL A 10 6.58 -5.32 -12.27
C VAL A 10 6.34 -4.32 -11.16
N SER A 11 6.17 -3.04 -11.49
CA SER A 11 5.94 -1.98 -10.49
C SER A 11 4.46 -1.57 -10.37
N PHE A 12 4.18 -0.51 -9.62
CA PHE A 12 2.83 -0.03 -9.34
C PHE A 12 2.58 1.38 -9.89
N SER A 13 1.34 1.64 -10.30
CA SER A 13 0.82 2.98 -10.60
C SER A 13 -0.48 3.15 -9.80
N ASN A 14 -0.33 3.52 -8.53
CA ASN A 14 -1.40 3.47 -7.54
C ASN A 14 -1.95 4.87 -7.26
N ALA A 15 -3.22 5.10 -7.59
CA ALA A 15 -3.96 6.28 -7.15
C ALA A 15 -4.64 6.01 -5.79
N ARG A 16 -5.78 5.31 -5.81
CA ARG A 16 -6.62 5.09 -4.62
C ARG A 16 -5.89 4.34 -3.50
N ALA A 17 -5.12 3.30 -3.82
CA ALA A 17 -4.41 2.51 -2.82
C ALA A 17 -3.35 3.32 -2.04
N LEU A 18 -2.82 4.40 -2.64
CA LEU A 18 -1.77 5.23 -2.06
C LEU A 18 -2.36 6.48 -1.37
N GLN A 19 -3.43 7.05 -1.93
CA GLN A 19 -4.01 8.31 -1.47
C GLN A 19 -5.16 8.16 -0.48
N ASN A 20 -5.90 7.05 -0.47
CA ASN A 20 -7.13 6.93 0.34
C ASN A 20 -6.89 7.16 1.84
N THR A 21 -5.83 6.55 2.41
CA THR A 21 -5.48 6.75 3.83
C THR A 21 -5.02 8.18 4.09
N CYS A 22 -4.17 8.74 3.22
CA CYS A 22 -3.71 10.12 3.31
C CYS A 22 -4.87 11.14 3.29
N LEU A 23 -5.81 10.98 2.35
CA LEU A 23 -6.98 11.84 2.24
C LEU A 23 -7.90 11.75 3.46
N LYS A 24 -8.13 10.53 3.98
CA LYS A 24 -8.89 10.33 5.22
C LYS A 24 -8.22 11.00 6.42
N THR A 25 -6.90 10.86 6.56
CA THR A 25 -6.13 11.49 7.64
C THR A 25 -6.12 13.01 7.52
N TRP A 26 -5.98 13.54 6.30
CA TRP A 26 -6.01 14.98 6.07
C TRP A 26 -7.38 15.58 6.41
N GLY A 27 -8.46 15.00 5.88
CA GLY A 27 -9.82 15.47 6.12
C GLY A 27 -10.07 16.93 5.68
N GLY A 28 -9.25 17.46 4.76
CA GLY A 28 -9.32 18.85 4.29
C GLY A 28 -8.83 19.90 5.29
N ARG A 29 -8.25 19.48 6.42
CA ARG A 29 -7.84 20.36 7.51
C ARG A 29 -6.33 20.63 7.45
N SER A 30 -5.94 21.90 7.46
CA SER A 30 -4.52 22.31 7.34
C SER A 30 -3.64 21.77 8.46
N GLU A 31 -4.17 21.69 9.68
CA GLU A 31 -3.49 21.16 10.86
C GLU A 31 -3.13 19.67 10.72
N ASN A 32 -3.82 18.92 9.86
CA ASN A 32 -3.57 17.50 9.62
C ASN A 32 -2.58 17.25 8.47
N ALA A 33 -2.07 18.30 7.81
CA ALA A 33 -1.23 18.15 6.62
C ALA A 33 0.01 17.27 6.89
N LYS A 34 0.66 17.46 8.05
CA LYS A 34 1.84 16.68 8.43
C LYS A 34 1.49 15.21 8.65
N ALA A 35 0.43 14.94 9.42
CA ALA A 35 -0.04 13.57 9.65
C ALA A 35 -0.41 12.86 8.34
N ALA A 36 -1.08 13.57 7.41
CA ALA A 36 -1.42 13.03 6.11
C ALA A 36 -0.17 12.69 5.27
N GLN A 37 0.83 13.58 5.22
CA GLN A 37 2.11 13.33 4.56
C GLN A 37 2.84 12.12 5.14
N ASP A 38 2.82 11.96 6.47
CA ASP A 38 3.48 10.83 7.12
C ASP A 38 2.79 9.50 6.76
N THR A 39 1.45 9.47 6.71
CA THR A 39 0.70 8.29 6.23
C THR A 39 0.98 7.97 4.76
N LEU A 40 1.12 8.99 3.91
CA LEU A 40 1.50 8.83 2.51
C LEU A 40 2.87 8.20 2.37
N LEU A 41 3.85 8.66 3.16
CA LEU A 41 5.22 8.15 3.15
C LEU A 41 5.28 6.69 3.59
N VAL A 42 4.51 6.30 4.61
CA VAL A 42 4.39 4.89 5.04
C VAL A 42 3.92 4.02 3.88
N ARG A 43 2.87 4.45 3.15
CA ARG A 43 2.33 3.69 2.01
C ARG A 43 3.29 3.65 0.82
N ALA A 44 4.00 4.75 0.55
CA ALA A 44 5.04 4.79 -0.47
C ALA A 44 6.20 3.82 -0.15
N LYS A 45 6.65 3.78 1.11
CA LYS A 45 7.68 2.84 1.59
C LYS A 45 7.22 1.39 1.47
N ALA A 46 5.98 1.09 1.87
CA ALA A 46 5.40 -0.25 1.74
C ALA A 46 5.40 -0.71 0.28
N ASN A 47 4.94 0.14 -0.65
CA ASN A 47 4.95 -0.19 -2.08
C ASN A 47 6.36 -0.33 -2.66
N SER A 48 7.31 0.50 -2.23
CA SER A 48 8.73 0.37 -2.61
C SER A 48 9.32 -0.98 -2.18
N LEU A 49 9.06 -1.40 -0.94
CA LEU A 49 9.45 -2.74 -0.46
C LEU A 49 8.73 -3.85 -1.22
N ALA A 50 7.45 -3.67 -1.55
CA ALA A 50 6.68 -4.66 -2.30
C ALA A 50 7.23 -4.83 -3.71
N GLN A 51 7.74 -3.74 -4.30
CA GLN A 51 8.40 -3.80 -5.60
C GLN A 51 9.68 -4.63 -5.56
N LEU A 52 10.43 -4.54 -4.46
CA LEU A 52 11.64 -5.32 -4.25
C LEU A 52 11.37 -6.78 -3.81
N GLY A 53 10.10 -7.18 -3.63
CA GLY A 53 9.77 -8.46 -3.02
C GLY A 53 10.18 -8.56 -1.55
N LYS A 54 10.29 -7.43 -0.84
CA LYS A 54 10.77 -7.36 0.56
C LYS A 54 9.69 -6.93 1.55
N TYR A 55 8.48 -6.73 1.08
CA TYR A 55 7.38 -6.30 1.95
C TYR A 55 6.85 -7.45 2.79
N THR A 56 6.80 -7.27 4.11
CA THR A 56 6.43 -8.29 5.10
C THR A 56 5.05 -8.05 5.73
N GLY A 57 4.40 -6.91 5.48
CA GLY A 57 3.14 -6.54 6.13
C GLY A 57 3.27 -6.17 7.62
N GLU A 58 4.49 -6.11 8.16
CA GLU A 58 4.70 -5.64 9.54
C GLU A 58 4.27 -4.17 9.70
N GLY A 59 3.46 -3.92 10.72
CA GLY A 59 2.92 -2.59 11.02
C GLY A 59 1.66 -2.20 10.24
N GLU A 60 1.07 -3.11 9.44
CA GLU A 60 -0.25 -2.88 8.87
C GLU A 60 -1.37 -3.02 9.90
N SER A 61 -2.44 -2.23 9.72
CA SER A 61 -3.66 -2.38 10.51
C SER A 61 -4.29 -3.75 10.23
N GLU A 62 -4.99 -4.31 11.23
CA GLU A 62 -5.70 -5.60 11.08
C GLU A 62 -6.69 -5.59 9.92
N GLU A 63 -7.34 -4.45 9.66
CA GLU A 63 -8.23 -4.25 8.51
C GLU A 63 -7.53 -4.41 7.14
N SER A 64 -6.22 -4.14 7.07
CA SER A 64 -5.44 -4.32 5.83
C SER A 64 -5.05 -5.79 5.61
N LYS A 65 -5.12 -6.63 6.65
CA LYS A 65 -4.76 -8.06 6.61
C LYS A 65 -5.94 -8.94 6.21
N GLU A 66 -7.17 -8.43 6.20
CA GLU A 66 -8.33 -9.12 5.65
C GLU A 66 -8.17 -9.26 4.12
N GLY A 67 -7.64 -10.40 3.69
CA GLY A 67 -7.48 -10.71 2.28
C GLY A 67 -8.84 -10.89 1.60
N MET A 68 -9.01 -10.30 0.42
CA MET A 68 -10.18 -10.54 -0.45
C MET A 68 -10.12 -11.91 -1.17
N PHE A 69 -9.39 -12.87 -0.62
CA PHE A 69 -9.22 -14.18 -1.23
C PHE A 69 -10.53 -14.96 -1.15
N VAL A 70 -11.12 -15.24 -2.31
CA VAL A 70 -12.29 -16.10 -2.43
C VAL A 70 -11.83 -17.46 -2.97
N LYS A 71 -12.03 -18.52 -2.17
CA LYS A 71 -11.70 -19.89 -2.56
C LYS A 71 -12.50 -20.28 -3.81
N GLY A 72 -11.81 -20.71 -4.87
CA GLY A 72 -12.43 -21.18 -6.12
C GLY A 72 -12.42 -20.18 -7.28
N TYR A 73 -11.77 -19.02 -7.13
CA TYR A 73 -11.40 -18.19 -8.28
C TYR A 73 -10.17 -18.80 -8.96
N ASP A 74 -10.38 -19.42 -10.12
CA ASP A 74 -9.30 -19.74 -11.07
C ASP A 74 -9.00 -18.48 -11.90
N TYR A 75 -7.71 -18.15 -12.00
CA TYR A 75 -7.18 -17.00 -12.75
C TYR A 75 -6.97 -17.32 -14.23
#